data_AF-A0A954Y1V7-F1
#
_entry.id   AF-A0A954Y1V7-F1
#
_cell.length_a   1.000
_cell.length_b   1.000
_cell.length_c   1.000
_cell.angle_alpha   90.00
_cell.angle_beta   90.00
_cell.angle_gamma   90.00
#
_symmetry.space_group_name_H-M   'P 1'
#
loop_
_entity.id
_entity.type
_entity.pdbx_description
1 polymer ?
#
loop_
_entity_poly.entity_id
_entity_poly.type
_entity_poly.pdbx_seq_one_letter_code
_entity_poly.pdbx_strand_id
1 'polypeptide(L)'
;TEAEWEYFARAGTTTPYYFGADSDELGDHAWFDDNADWETHPVGTKSPNAWGLYDVLGNAAEWTLDEYDASRYANLADSHESLPVAVADAVSWPTKLFPRSIRGGSWLDTADRCRVAARQASEDEEWKLSDPNIPLSPWWYTEEPAMGVGMRIVRPLAGIPAADKPRVWDAETKRIANDVQVRLEEGRGVRGVADSSLPAATEAARKLTD
;
A
#
# COMPACT_ATOMS: atom_id res chain seq x y z
N THR A 1 4.08 -3.26 -5.31
CA THR A 1 3.20 -4.43 -5.53
C THR A 1 3.10 -5.21 -4.24
N GLU A 2 2.09 -6.06 -4.09
CA GLU A 2 1.92 -6.94 -2.94
C GLU A 2 3.11 -7.88 -2.74
N ALA A 3 3.68 -8.39 -3.84
CA ALA A 3 4.87 -9.24 -3.80
C ALA A 3 6.12 -8.48 -3.34
N GLU A 4 6.36 -7.26 -3.83
CA GLU A 4 7.45 -6.40 -3.34
C GLU A 4 7.27 -6.07 -1.85
N TRP A 5 6.03 -5.85 -1.43
CA TRP A 5 5.70 -5.58 -0.04
C TRP A 5 6.13 -6.73 0.87
N GLU A 6 5.69 -7.95 0.55
CA GLU A 6 6.07 -9.12 1.34
C GLU A 6 7.58 -9.37 1.32
N TYR A 7 8.23 -9.14 0.17
CA TYR A 7 9.67 -9.32 0.02
C TYR A 7 10.47 -8.42 0.95
N PHE A 8 10.20 -7.10 0.95
CA PHE A 8 10.89 -6.21 1.87
C PHE A 8 10.48 -6.44 3.31
N ALA A 9 9.22 -6.86 3.55
CA ALA A 9 8.75 -7.10 4.90
C ALA A 9 9.51 -8.24 5.56
N ARG A 10 9.70 -9.34 4.81
CA ARG A 10 10.50 -10.50 5.23
C ARG A 10 11.96 -10.17 5.47
N ALA A 11 12.55 -9.27 4.68
CA ALA A 11 13.98 -8.92 4.77
C ALA A 11 14.93 -10.13 4.87
N GLY A 12 14.58 -11.24 4.21
CA GLY A 12 15.34 -12.49 4.20
C GLY A 12 14.82 -13.60 5.12
N THR A 13 13.80 -13.36 5.95
CA THR A 13 13.21 -14.40 6.81
C THR A 13 12.12 -15.21 6.11
N THR A 14 11.91 -16.44 6.58
CA THR A 14 10.84 -17.34 6.14
C THR A 14 9.75 -17.53 7.20
N THR A 15 9.87 -16.82 8.32
CA THR A 15 8.97 -16.89 9.48
C THR A 15 7.68 -16.07 9.27
N PRO A 16 6.66 -16.28 10.11
CA PRO A 16 5.42 -15.49 10.09
C PRO A 16 5.60 -14.00 10.33
N TYR A 17 6.59 -13.61 11.12
CA TYR A 17 7.01 -12.22 11.35
C TYR A 17 8.47 -12.04 10.91
N TYR A 18 8.91 -10.80 10.66
CA TYR A 18 10.30 -10.57 10.24
C TYR A 18 11.33 -10.83 11.37
N PHE A 19 10.88 -10.88 12.62
CA PHE A 19 11.72 -11.14 13.80
C PHE A 19 11.67 -12.59 14.27
N GLY A 20 10.64 -13.36 13.91
CA GLY A 20 10.49 -14.73 14.39
C GLY A 20 9.10 -15.31 14.14
N ALA A 21 8.81 -16.43 14.81
CA ALA A 21 7.50 -17.10 14.75
C ALA A 21 6.67 -16.90 16.02
N ASP A 22 7.27 -16.37 17.09
CA ASP A 22 6.59 -16.11 18.35
C ASP A 22 5.83 -14.78 18.27
N SER A 23 4.50 -14.82 18.35
CA SER A 23 3.68 -13.61 18.33
C SER A 23 3.84 -12.77 19.59
N ASP A 24 4.31 -13.35 20.70
CA ASP A 24 4.45 -12.63 21.97
C ASP A 24 5.55 -11.55 21.89
N GLU A 25 6.49 -11.69 20.95
CA GLU A 25 7.52 -10.70 20.67
C GLU A 25 7.00 -9.51 19.83
N LEU A 26 5.79 -9.58 19.24
CA LEU A 26 5.26 -8.55 18.33
C LEU A 26 5.23 -7.15 18.97
N GLY A 27 5.03 -7.06 20.29
CA GLY A 27 5.00 -5.81 21.03
C GLY A 27 6.28 -4.98 20.93
N ASP A 28 7.44 -5.60 20.67
CA ASP A 28 8.72 -4.90 20.48
C ASP A 28 8.94 -4.41 19.03
N HIS A 29 8.06 -4.85 18.12
CA HIS A 29 8.23 -4.78 16.67
C HIS A 29 7.10 -4.03 15.94
N ALA A 30 5.94 -3.88 16.57
CA ALA A 30 4.75 -3.26 15.97
C ALA A 30 3.86 -2.55 17.00
N TRP A 31 3.06 -1.61 16.50
CA TRP A 31 1.89 -1.07 17.18
C TRP A 31 0.64 -1.76 16.65
N PHE A 32 -0.09 -2.48 17.49
CA PHE A 32 -1.24 -3.30 17.08
C PHE A 32 -2.31 -3.28 18.20
N ASP A 33 -3.45 -3.94 18.01
CA ASP A 33 -4.63 -3.85 18.90
C ASP A 33 -4.26 -3.91 20.40
N ASP A 34 -3.39 -4.85 20.81
CA ASP A 34 -3.05 -5.07 22.22
C ASP A 34 -2.21 -3.95 22.86
N ASN A 35 -1.50 -3.13 22.08
CA ASN A 35 -0.53 -2.16 22.61
C ASN A 35 -0.62 -0.74 22.03
N ALA A 36 -1.53 -0.48 21.07
CA ALA A 36 -1.58 0.79 20.35
C ALA A 36 -2.59 1.80 20.93
N ASP A 37 -3.36 1.44 21.96
CA ASP A 37 -4.36 2.31 22.59
C ASP A 37 -5.37 2.91 21.60
N TRP A 38 -5.72 2.15 20.55
CA TRP A 38 -6.65 2.57 19.50
C TRP A 38 -6.19 3.83 18.74
N GLU A 39 -4.87 4.01 18.56
CA GLU A 39 -4.32 5.11 17.76
C GLU A 39 -3.03 4.75 17.00
N THR A 40 -2.70 5.55 15.99
CA THR A 40 -1.37 5.52 15.36
C THR A 40 -0.30 6.08 16.28
N HIS A 41 0.93 5.60 16.15
CA HIS A 41 2.08 6.07 16.93
C HIS A 41 3.16 6.69 16.03
N PRO A 42 4.07 7.51 16.60
CA PRO A 42 5.20 8.06 15.86
C PRO A 42 6.02 6.94 15.18
N VAL A 43 6.32 7.15 13.90
CA VAL A 43 7.08 6.19 13.09
C VAL A 43 8.48 5.95 13.66
N GLY A 44 9.01 4.74 13.47
CA GLY A 44 10.38 4.40 13.84
C GLY A 44 10.61 4.17 15.33
N THR A 45 9.54 3.96 16.11
CA THR A 45 9.61 3.78 17.57
C THR A 45 9.68 2.31 18.02
N LYS A 46 9.38 1.38 17.13
CA LYS A 46 9.57 -0.07 17.32
C LYS A 46 10.83 -0.56 16.60
N SER A 47 11.25 -1.78 16.87
CA SER A 47 12.43 -2.37 16.23
C SER A 47 12.23 -2.50 14.71
N PRO A 48 13.24 -2.20 13.87
CA PRO A 48 13.13 -2.38 12.42
C PRO A 48 13.34 -3.85 12.02
N ASN A 49 13.04 -4.17 10.77
CA ASN A 49 13.49 -5.43 10.16
C ASN A 49 15.00 -5.40 9.80
N ALA A 50 15.52 -6.52 9.29
CA ALA A 50 16.94 -6.67 8.96
C ALA A 50 17.47 -5.70 7.88
N TRP A 51 16.59 -5.02 7.15
CA TRP A 51 16.96 -3.99 6.15
C TRP A 51 16.82 -2.56 6.68
N GLY A 52 16.51 -2.40 7.97
CA GLY A 52 16.32 -1.08 8.58
C GLY A 52 14.98 -0.43 8.26
N LEU A 53 13.98 -1.22 7.83
CA LEU A 53 12.63 -0.71 7.61
C LEU A 53 11.82 -0.80 8.90
N TYR A 54 11.21 0.33 9.26
CA TYR A 54 10.34 0.49 10.42
C TYR A 54 8.87 0.43 10.02
N ASP A 55 8.03 0.09 11.00
CA ASP A 55 6.57 0.07 10.88
C ASP A 55 6.11 -0.74 9.66
N VAL A 56 6.84 -1.83 9.38
CA VAL A 56 6.48 -2.81 8.35
C VAL A 56 5.27 -3.62 8.80
N LEU A 57 5.15 -3.81 10.12
CA LEU A 57 4.04 -4.51 10.76
C LEU A 57 3.37 -3.55 11.73
N GLY A 58 2.03 -3.55 11.77
CA GLY A 58 1.25 -2.66 12.61
C GLY A 58 1.41 -1.19 12.26
N ASN A 59 1.05 -0.32 13.21
CA ASN A 59 0.87 1.12 13.07
C ASN A 59 -0.17 1.43 11.99
N ALA A 60 0.18 1.36 10.71
CA ALA A 60 -0.78 1.45 9.63
C ALA A 60 -0.60 0.31 8.65
N ALA A 61 -1.70 -0.35 8.30
CA ALA A 61 -1.68 -1.30 7.20
C ALA A 61 -1.41 -0.53 5.90
N GLU A 62 -0.74 -1.13 4.93
CA GLU A 62 -0.28 -0.42 3.74
C GLU A 62 -1.02 -0.88 2.49
N TRP A 63 -1.58 0.08 1.76
CA TRP A 63 -2.09 -0.13 0.41
C TRP A 63 -1.01 -0.68 -0.51
N THR A 64 -1.37 -1.67 -1.33
CA THR A 64 -0.53 -2.16 -2.42
C THR A 64 -1.19 -1.88 -3.77
N LEU A 65 -0.40 -1.97 -4.84
CA LEU A 65 -0.86 -1.77 -6.21
C LEU A 65 -1.91 -2.81 -6.64
N ASP A 66 -1.92 -3.97 -5.99
CA ASP A 66 -2.58 -5.17 -6.47
C ASP A 66 -4.09 -5.17 -6.20
N GLU A 67 -4.87 -5.64 -7.16
CA GLU A 67 -6.24 -6.10 -6.92
C GLU A 67 -6.21 -7.33 -6.01
N TYR A 68 -7.01 -7.29 -4.94
CA TYR A 68 -7.09 -8.41 -4.02
C TYR A 68 -7.88 -9.55 -4.63
N ASP A 69 -7.23 -10.71 -4.71
CA ASP A 69 -7.84 -12.00 -4.98
C ASP A 69 -7.24 -13.01 -3.98
N ALA A 70 -8.08 -13.58 -3.13
CA ALA A 70 -7.68 -14.54 -2.10
C ALA A 70 -7.02 -15.80 -2.71
N SER A 71 -7.44 -16.19 -3.91
CA SER A 71 -6.93 -17.34 -4.67
C SER A 71 -5.66 -17.03 -5.47
N ARG A 72 -5.21 -15.76 -5.53
CA ARG A 72 -4.14 -15.32 -6.43
C ARG A 72 -2.86 -16.15 -6.36
N TYR A 73 -2.35 -16.39 -5.14
CA TYR A 73 -1.11 -17.13 -4.96
C TYR A 73 -1.24 -18.62 -5.29
N ALA A 74 -2.39 -19.24 -4.98
CA ALA A 74 -2.68 -20.61 -5.39
C ALA A 74 -2.73 -20.72 -6.92
N ASN A 75 -3.47 -19.80 -7.56
CA ASN A 75 -3.59 -19.75 -9.02
C ASN A 75 -2.22 -19.56 -9.70
N LEU A 76 -1.34 -18.72 -9.15
CA LEU A 76 0.03 -18.54 -9.67
C LEU A 76 0.87 -19.80 -9.58
N ALA A 77 0.77 -20.53 -8.46
CA ALA A 77 1.48 -21.79 -8.28
C ALA A 77 0.99 -22.87 -9.25
N ASP A 78 -0.31 -22.90 -9.52
CA ASP A 78 -0.92 -23.87 -10.45
C ASP A 78 -0.69 -23.51 -11.92
N SER A 79 -0.60 -22.21 -12.26
CA SER A 79 -0.51 -21.72 -13.65
C SER A 79 0.91 -21.63 -14.20
N HIS A 80 1.94 -21.89 -13.40
CA HIS A 80 3.34 -21.79 -13.83
C HIS A 80 4.14 -23.05 -13.47
N GLU A 81 4.89 -23.55 -14.44
CA GLU A 81 5.73 -24.76 -14.28
C GLU A 81 6.87 -24.58 -13.26
N SER A 82 7.27 -23.34 -12.99
CA SER A 82 8.31 -23.02 -12.01
C SER A 82 8.12 -21.64 -11.37
N LEU A 83 8.59 -21.50 -10.13
CA LEU A 83 8.67 -20.25 -9.39
C LEU A 83 10.15 -19.83 -9.24
N PRO A 84 10.47 -18.52 -9.17
CA PRO A 84 9.55 -17.38 -9.19
C PRO A 84 9.01 -17.05 -10.59
N VAL A 85 7.85 -16.41 -10.65
CA VAL A 85 7.26 -15.88 -11.90
C VAL A 85 7.87 -14.54 -12.31
N ALA A 86 7.66 -14.13 -13.56
CA ALA A 86 8.05 -12.79 -14.00
C ALA A 86 7.26 -11.71 -13.24
N VAL A 87 7.86 -10.54 -13.00
CA VAL A 87 7.20 -9.42 -12.30
C VAL A 87 5.86 -9.05 -12.97
N ALA A 88 5.80 -9.06 -14.30
CA ALA A 88 4.58 -8.76 -15.03
C ALA A 88 3.43 -9.72 -14.68
N ASP A 89 3.76 -10.99 -14.39
CA ASP A 89 2.80 -12.03 -14.00
C ASP A 89 2.58 -12.06 -12.48
N ALA A 90 3.47 -11.50 -11.66
CA ALA A 90 3.31 -11.45 -10.21
C ALA A 90 2.23 -10.44 -9.80
N VAL A 91 2.14 -9.30 -10.51
CA VAL A 91 1.20 -8.22 -10.18
C VAL A 91 -0.22 -8.60 -10.56
N SER A 92 -1.14 -8.49 -9.62
CA SER A 92 -2.58 -8.54 -9.88
C SER A 92 -3.05 -7.16 -10.30
N TRP A 93 -2.99 -6.83 -11.60
CA TRP A 93 -3.35 -5.49 -12.07
C TRP A 93 -4.83 -5.19 -11.83
N PRO A 94 -5.16 -4.06 -11.18
CA PRO A 94 -6.52 -3.53 -11.07
C PRO A 94 -7.39 -3.60 -12.33
N THR A 95 -8.53 -4.28 -12.22
CA THR A 95 -9.58 -4.30 -13.26
C THR A 95 -10.87 -3.61 -12.80
N LYS A 96 -11.07 -3.53 -11.49
CA LYS A 96 -12.17 -2.83 -10.79
C LYS A 96 -11.59 -1.91 -9.72
N LEU A 97 -12.44 -1.12 -9.05
CA LEU A 97 -12.00 -0.16 -8.04
C LEU A 97 -11.52 -0.84 -6.74
N PHE A 98 -12.21 -1.89 -6.32
CA PHE A 98 -11.96 -2.65 -5.10
C PHE A 98 -12.41 -4.12 -5.27
N PRO A 99 -11.98 -5.06 -4.43
CA PRO A 99 -11.02 -4.88 -3.33
C PRO A 99 -9.58 -4.70 -3.84
N ARG A 100 -8.81 -3.85 -3.15
CA ARG A 100 -7.35 -3.76 -3.28
C ARG A 100 -6.68 -4.52 -2.15
N SER A 101 -5.45 -4.99 -2.38
CA SER A 101 -4.69 -5.69 -1.34
C SER A 101 -4.01 -4.72 -0.38
N ILE A 102 -4.16 -5.01 0.90
CA ILE A 102 -3.58 -4.29 2.03
C ILE A 102 -2.75 -5.26 2.88
N ARG A 103 -1.61 -4.78 3.39
CA ARG A 103 -0.62 -5.62 4.07
C ARG A 103 -0.12 -4.99 5.37
N GLY A 104 0.50 -5.80 6.24
CA GLY A 104 1.20 -5.34 7.45
C GLY A 104 0.38 -5.25 8.72
N GLY A 105 -0.94 -5.07 8.60
CA GLY A 105 -1.80 -4.83 9.76
C GLY A 105 -1.60 -3.42 10.32
N SER A 106 -2.54 -2.99 11.15
CA SER A 106 -2.64 -1.64 11.70
C SER A 106 -2.73 -1.65 13.23
N TRP A 107 -2.83 -0.46 13.82
CA TRP A 107 -3.14 -0.28 15.24
C TRP A 107 -4.49 -0.88 15.68
N LEU A 108 -5.39 -1.21 14.74
CA LEU A 108 -6.68 -1.87 14.97
C LEU A 108 -6.63 -3.41 14.87
N ASP A 109 -5.50 -3.94 14.43
CA ASP A 109 -5.40 -5.34 14.00
C ASP A 109 -4.79 -6.23 15.08
N THR A 110 -5.30 -7.45 15.20
CA THR A 110 -4.71 -8.50 16.04
C THR A 110 -3.38 -9.01 15.47
N ALA A 111 -2.61 -9.71 16.30
CA ALA A 111 -1.27 -10.19 15.93
C ALA A 111 -1.25 -11.08 14.66
N ASP A 112 -2.31 -11.86 14.39
CA ASP A 112 -2.41 -12.71 13.20
C ASP A 112 -2.59 -11.93 11.89
N ARG A 113 -3.12 -10.70 11.97
CA ARG A 113 -3.24 -9.75 10.86
C ARG A 113 -1.95 -8.96 10.62
N CYS A 114 -1.05 -8.95 11.61
CA CYS A 114 0.30 -8.37 11.50
C CYS A 114 1.36 -9.36 10.98
N ARG A 115 0.99 -10.54 10.47
CA ARG A 115 1.98 -11.46 9.85
C ARG A 115 2.44 -10.91 8.49
N VAL A 116 3.70 -11.18 8.12
CA VAL A 116 4.25 -10.74 6.82
C VAL A 116 3.44 -11.26 5.63
N ALA A 117 2.80 -12.43 5.74
CA ALA A 117 1.96 -13.03 4.70
C ALA A 117 0.45 -12.76 4.89
N ALA A 118 0.03 -12.01 5.92
CA ALA A 118 -1.38 -11.69 6.14
C ALA A 118 -1.87 -10.68 5.11
N ARG A 119 -2.84 -11.10 4.29
CA ARG A 119 -3.43 -10.27 3.24
C ARG A 119 -4.80 -9.79 3.72
N GLN A 120 -5.08 -8.51 3.50
CA GLN A 120 -6.38 -7.91 3.77
C GLN A 120 -6.96 -7.33 2.48
N ALA A 121 -8.28 -7.32 2.38
CA ALA A 121 -9.03 -6.77 1.26
C ALA A 121 -9.64 -5.43 1.66
N SER A 122 -9.68 -4.45 0.77
CA SER A 122 -10.48 -3.26 1.03
C SER A 122 -11.97 -3.46 0.84
N GLU A 123 -12.74 -2.79 1.69
CA GLU A 123 -14.21 -2.81 1.68
C GLU A 123 -14.72 -1.39 1.42
N ASP A 124 -14.32 -0.84 0.27
CA ASP A 124 -14.54 0.56 -0.11
C ASP A 124 -15.97 1.09 0.07
N GLU A 125 -17.00 0.28 -0.17
CA GLU A 125 -18.39 0.70 0.00
C GLU A 125 -18.72 0.99 1.47
N GLU A 126 -18.27 0.12 2.37
CA GLU A 126 -18.45 0.31 3.81
C GLU A 126 -17.54 1.43 4.31
N TRP A 127 -16.30 1.49 3.83
CA TRP A 127 -15.31 2.47 4.27
C TRP A 127 -15.63 3.92 3.89
N LYS A 128 -16.57 4.11 2.95
CA LYS A 128 -17.02 5.41 2.45
C LYS A 128 -18.44 5.75 2.89
N LEU A 129 -19.01 5.02 3.86
CA LEU A 129 -20.42 5.16 4.23
C LEU A 129 -20.79 6.58 4.66
N SER A 130 -19.90 7.27 5.38
CA SER A 130 -20.11 8.67 5.78
C SER A 130 -19.52 9.72 4.83
N ASP A 131 -19.08 9.35 3.62
CA ASP A 131 -18.65 10.35 2.61
C ASP A 131 -19.88 11.16 2.13
N PRO A 132 -19.94 12.48 2.42
CA PRO A 132 -21.09 13.30 2.04
C PRO A 132 -21.11 13.68 0.55
N ASN A 133 -20.07 13.34 -0.22
CA ASN A 133 -19.91 13.77 -1.61
C ASN A 133 -20.72 12.92 -2.59
N ILE A 134 -21.27 13.57 -3.61
CA ILE A 134 -21.86 12.90 -4.79
C ILE A 134 -21.17 13.44 -6.07
N PRO A 135 -20.61 12.59 -6.93
CA PRO A 135 -20.29 11.17 -6.68
C PRO A 135 -19.31 11.02 -5.50
N LEU A 136 -19.31 9.86 -4.85
CA LEU A 136 -18.36 9.56 -3.76
C LEU A 136 -16.93 9.80 -4.24
N SER A 137 -16.06 10.23 -3.32
CA SER A 137 -14.64 10.37 -3.60
C SER A 137 -14.01 9.00 -3.81
N PRO A 138 -13.17 8.81 -4.84
CA PRO A 138 -12.36 7.60 -4.93
C PRO A 138 -11.37 7.48 -3.76
N TRP A 139 -11.05 8.57 -3.06
CA TRP A 139 -9.93 8.64 -2.09
C TRP A 139 -10.33 9.02 -0.66
N TRP A 140 -11.61 9.28 -0.38
CA TRP A 140 -12.07 9.73 0.93
C TRP A 140 -12.68 8.58 1.71
N TYR A 141 -11.87 7.91 2.54
CA TYR A 141 -12.31 6.83 3.42
C TYR A 141 -12.50 7.38 4.83
N THR A 142 -13.68 7.19 5.42
CA THR A 142 -14.08 7.82 6.69
C THR A 142 -14.39 6.84 7.80
N GLU A 143 -14.64 5.58 7.45
CA GLU A 143 -14.97 4.56 8.46
C GLU A 143 -13.74 3.76 8.86
N GLU A 144 -13.79 3.21 10.07
CA GLU A 144 -12.95 2.08 10.43
C GLU A 144 -13.34 0.84 9.61
N PRO A 145 -12.39 -0.06 9.28
CA PRO A 145 -10.97 -0.01 9.61
C PRO A 145 -10.10 0.86 8.68
N ALA A 146 -10.67 1.58 7.71
CA ALA A 146 -9.88 2.33 6.71
C ALA A 146 -8.97 3.40 7.33
N MET A 147 -9.31 3.93 8.50
CA MET A 147 -8.48 4.86 9.27
C MET A 147 -7.14 4.25 9.74
N GLY A 148 -7.06 2.91 9.80
CA GLY A 148 -5.83 2.18 10.06
C GLY A 148 -4.99 1.91 8.81
N VAL A 149 -5.40 2.38 7.62
CA VAL A 149 -4.73 2.08 6.35
C VAL A 149 -3.98 3.31 5.82
N GLY A 150 -2.67 3.20 5.76
CA GLY A 150 -1.74 4.16 5.18
C GLY A 150 -1.10 3.66 3.89
N MET A 151 0.09 4.18 3.60
CA MET A 151 0.84 3.80 2.40
C MET A 151 2.34 3.94 2.60
N ARG A 152 3.10 3.19 1.81
CA ARG A 152 4.54 3.34 1.65
C ARG A 152 4.88 3.59 0.19
N ILE A 153 5.70 4.61 -0.04
CA ILE A 153 6.12 4.97 -1.40
C ILE A 153 7.33 4.12 -1.78
N VAL A 154 7.24 3.45 -2.94
CA VAL A 154 8.34 2.72 -3.55
C VAL A 154 8.79 3.46 -4.81
N ARG A 155 10.11 3.58 -4.98
CA ARG A 155 10.70 4.24 -6.15
C ARG A 155 11.68 3.29 -6.86
N PRO A 156 11.52 3.03 -8.16
CA PRO A 156 12.52 2.32 -8.94
C PRO A 156 13.85 3.10 -8.98
N LEU A 157 14.97 2.38 -8.81
CA LEU A 157 16.31 2.96 -8.84
C LEU A 157 16.65 3.58 -10.21
N ALA A 158 16.44 2.81 -11.29
CA ALA A 158 16.75 3.24 -12.66
C ALA A 158 15.62 4.07 -13.33
N GLY A 159 14.51 4.31 -12.63
CA GLY A 159 13.30 4.92 -13.19
C GLY A 159 12.42 3.96 -13.99
N ILE A 160 11.20 4.39 -14.31
CA ILE A 160 10.21 3.60 -15.07
C ILE A 160 10.40 3.86 -16.57
N PRO A 161 10.58 2.82 -17.41
CA PRO A 161 10.62 2.96 -18.86
C PRO A 161 9.40 3.69 -19.40
N ALA A 162 9.56 4.48 -20.47
CA ALA A 162 8.47 5.30 -21.00
C ALA A 162 7.23 4.48 -21.40
N ALA A 163 7.43 3.27 -21.90
CA ALA A 163 6.35 2.35 -22.27
C ALA A 163 5.54 1.83 -21.07
N ASP A 164 6.14 1.81 -19.87
CA ASP A 164 5.49 1.30 -18.65
C ASP A 164 4.79 2.40 -17.84
N LYS A 165 5.12 3.68 -18.07
CA LYS A 165 4.54 4.81 -17.33
C LYS A 165 3.02 4.85 -17.37
N PRO A 166 2.33 4.69 -18.54
CA PRO A 166 0.87 4.73 -18.57
C PRO A 166 0.25 3.68 -17.65
N ARG A 167 0.84 2.48 -17.58
CA ARG A 167 0.35 1.39 -16.73
C ARG A 167 0.43 1.69 -15.24
N VAL A 168 1.35 2.56 -14.82
CA VAL A 168 1.59 2.87 -13.39
C VAL A 168 1.00 4.23 -12.98
N TRP A 169 0.86 5.17 -13.92
CA TRP A 169 0.47 6.55 -13.62
C TRP A 169 -0.95 6.92 -14.05
N ASP A 170 -1.50 6.23 -15.05
CA ASP A 170 -2.86 6.51 -15.48
C ASP A 170 -3.87 5.83 -14.55
N ALA A 171 -5.05 6.45 -14.44
CA ALA A 171 -6.13 5.90 -13.65
C ALA A 171 -6.49 4.49 -14.12
N GLU A 172 -6.53 3.54 -13.19
CA GLU A 172 -6.65 2.12 -13.49
C GLU A 172 -8.04 1.75 -14.03
N THR A 173 -9.05 2.56 -13.70
CA THR A 173 -10.42 2.33 -14.13
C THR A 173 -11.01 3.56 -14.80
N LYS A 174 -11.86 3.33 -15.80
CA LYS A 174 -12.67 4.40 -16.43
C LYS A 174 -13.50 5.17 -15.40
N ARG A 175 -13.92 4.51 -14.32
CA ARG A 175 -14.66 5.14 -13.23
C ARG A 175 -13.84 6.23 -12.55
N ILE A 176 -12.61 5.94 -12.14
CA ILE A 176 -11.71 6.94 -11.54
C ILE A 176 -11.46 8.09 -12.51
N ALA A 177 -11.17 7.78 -13.78
CA ALA A 177 -10.95 8.82 -14.79
C ALA A 177 -12.16 9.75 -14.96
N ASN A 178 -13.37 9.19 -15.01
CA ASN A 178 -14.62 9.96 -15.09
C ASN A 178 -14.87 10.77 -13.81
N ASP A 179 -14.69 10.17 -12.63
CA ASP A 179 -14.90 10.83 -11.33
C ASP A 179 -13.95 12.03 -11.15
N VAL A 180 -12.71 11.92 -11.61
CA VAL A 180 -11.74 13.03 -11.64
C VAL A 180 -12.16 14.09 -12.65
N GLN A 181 -12.58 13.68 -13.86
CA GLN A 181 -12.98 14.60 -14.91
C GLN A 181 -14.19 15.44 -14.52
N VAL A 182 -15.24 14.82 -13.95
CA VAL A 182 -16.44 15.52 -13.45
C VAL A 182 -16.06 16.57 -12.41
N ARG A 183 -15.16 16.24 -11.48
CA ARG A 183 -14.69 17.20 -10.46
C ARG A 183 -13.95 18.38 -11.06
N LEU A 184 -13.14 18.17 -12.10
CA LEU A 184 -12.46 19.24 -12.81
C LEU A 184 -13.46 20.16 -13.52
N GLU A 185 -14.48 19.59 -14.17
CA GLU A 185 -15.54 20.34 -14.87
C GLU A 185 -16.40 21.18 -13.91
N GLU A 186 -16.63 20.69 -12.70
CA GLU A 186 -17.36 21.42 -11.65
C GLU A 186 -16.49 22.42 -10.87
N GLY A 187 -15.22 22.58 -11.23
CA GLY A 187 -14.28 23.47 -10.53
C GLY A 187 -13.85 22.98 -9.15
N ARG A 188 -14.07 21.70 -8.83
CA ARG A 188 -13.65 21.02 -7.60
C ARG A 188 -12.23 20.46 -7.68
N GLY A 189 -11.46 20.84 -8.70
CA GLY A 189 -10.06 20.43 -8.87
C GLY A 189 -9.33 21.28 -9.91
N VAL A 190 -8.00 21.15 -9.95
CA VAL A 190 -7.12 21.82 -10.93
C VAL A 190 -6.08 20.83 -11.45
N ARG A 191 -5.73 20.93 -12.73
CA ARG A 191 -4.53 20.28 -13.30
C ARG A 191 -3.43 21.31 -13.39
N GLY A 192 -2.30 21.06 -12.73
CA GLY A 192 -1.17 21.98 -12.73
C GLY A 192 0.00 21.45 -11.92
N VAL A 193 1.06 22.23 -11.84
CA VAL A 193 2.18 21.93 -10.95
C VAL A 193 1.71 22.19 -9.52
N ALA A 194 1.88 21.21 -8.63
CA ALA A 194 1.49 21.34 -7.22
C ALA A 194 2.16 22.54 -6.53
N ASP A 195 3.41 22.84 -6.91
CA ASP A 195 4.17 24.01 -6.50
C ASP A 195 5.16 24.38 -7.62
N SER A 196 5.07 25.62 -8.12
CA SER A 196 5.89 26.12 -9.22
C SER A 196 7.40 26.15 -8.91
N SER A 197 7.78 26.06 -7.64
CA SER A 197 9.17 25.98 -7.18
C SER A 197 9.77 24.56 -7.21
N LEU A 198 8.93 23.52 -7.27
CA LEU A 198 9.36 22.10 -7.25
C LEU A 198 10.38 21.75 -8.33
N PRO A 199 10.27 22.22 -9.59
CA PRO A 199 11.29 21.94 -10.60
C PRO A 199 12.69 22.43 -10.19
N ALA A 200 12.79 23.64 -9.64
CA ALA A 200 14.05 24.21 -9.17
C ALA A 200 14.58 23.48 -7.93
N ALA A 201 13.70 23.15 -6.98
CA ALA A 201 14.05 22.37 -5.79
C ALA A 201 14.59 20.97 -6.15
N THR A 202 13.98 20.32 -7.14
CA THR A 202 14.42 19.01 -7.65
C THR A 202 15.81 19.08 -8.28
N GLU A 203 16.09 20.14 -9.05
CA GLU A 203 17.41 20.35 -9.65
C GLU A 203 18.48 20.62 -8.58
N ALA A 204 18.16 21.43 -7.56
CA ALA A 204 19.06 21.69 -6.44
C ALA A 204 19.37 20.42 -5.63
N ALA A 205 18.36 19.58 -5.36
CA ALA A 205 18.55 18.32 -4.64
C ALA A 205 19.44 17.33 -5.40
N ARG A 206 19.33 17.25 -6.73
CA ARG A 206 20.21 16.40 -7.55
C ARG A 206 21.68 16.80 -7.46
N LYS A 207 21.99 18.09 -7.34
CA LYS A 207 23.35 18.61 -7.19
C LYS A 207 23.97 18.31 -5.82
N LEU A 208 23.17 17.90 -4.82
CA LEU A 208 23.66 17.53 -3.48
C LEU A 208 24.03 16.04 -3.37
N THR A 209 23.65 15.23 -4.35
CA THR A 209 23.89 13.78 -4.37
C THR A 209 25.01 13.36 -5.32
N ASP A 210 25.62 14.31 -6.02
CA ASP A 210 26.83 14.15 -6.86
C ASP A 210 28.07 14.71 -6.13
#